data_AF-A0AAP4UZN5-F1
#
_entry.id   AF-A0AAP4UZN5-F1
#
_cell.length_a   1.000
_cell.length_b   1.000
_cell.length_c   1.000
_cell.angle_alpha   90.00
_cell.angle_beta   90.00
_cell.angle_gamma   90.00
#
_symmetry.space_group_name_H-M   'P 1'
#
loop_
_entity.id
_entity.type
_entity.pdbx_description
1 polymer ?
#
loop_
_entity_poly.entity_id
_entity_poly.type
_entity_poly.pdbx_seq_one_letter_code
_entity_poly.pdbx_strand_id
1 'polypeptide(L)'
;MEDNKLLKWINNIYNGEINEEIVIVNFMYKGQITKINESIFNNLKINKFNKILEKKLPEKDCIYYAELIKYEDIKYLIYSDIKIIFLEYYLFDDFINDIKNGIFKNHNYFFIERIDFEETIYNDDLKKFIKKRYQDLPPSLDIRGSISKFILENYDFKLLKENHILTASLSHMLYRMCYLDYTSTQTQVGINISKILNVKSKSLTPKQVKNYFGQNSDKNFKQIRVYNLNINQYVLDTKVNILKKLIKLNIDSLDFKKIFEIVELSNIEIKEIKDSEIKSYLKDLKKSNTNL
;
A
#
# COMPACT_ATOMS: atom_id res chain seq x y z
N MET A 1 20.33 -16.62 6.66
CA MET A 1 19.48 -17.25 5.62
C MET A 1 18.05 -16.85 5.96
N GLU A 2 17.28 -16.32 5.01
CA GLU A 2 15.84 -16.13 5.24
C GLU A 2 15.24 -17.51 5.59
N ASP A 3 14.49 -17.60 6.69
CA ASP A 3 13.80 -18.83 7.06
C ASP A 3 12.86 -19.25 5.93
N ASN A 4 13.04 -20.46 5.42
CA ASN A 4 12.18 -21.02 4.38
C ASN A 4 10.77 -21.21 4.97
N LYS A 5 9.84 -20.32 4.61
CA LYS A 5 8.48 -20.28 5.17
C LYS A 5 7.68 -21.54 4.84
N LEU A 6 7.90 -22.14 3.68
CA LEU A 6 7.29 -23.42 3.31
C LEU A 6 7.80 -24.55 4.22
N LEU A 7 9.09 -24.61 4.48
CA LEU A 7 9.67 -25.59 5.40
C LEU A 7 9.12 -25.44 6.82
N LYS A 8 9.03 -24.19 7.30
CA LYS A 8 8.43 -23.90 8.61
C LYS A 8 6.97 -24.36 8.67
N TRP A 9 6.19 -24.03 7.64
CA TRP A 9 4.79 -24.42 7.55
C TRP A 9 4.59 -25.94 7.63
N ILE A 10 5.44 -26.70 6.93
CA ILE A 10 5.44 -28.17 6.97
C ILE A 10 5.80 -28.71 8.35
N ASN A 11 6.85 -28.18 8.97
CA ASN A 11 7.28 -28.62 10.30
C ASN A 11 6.19 -28.38 11.34
N ASN A 12 5.50 -27.24 11.27
CA ASN A 12 4.38 -26.92 12.16
C ASN A 12 3.30 -28.00 12.10
N ILE A 13 2.92 -28.46 10.90
CA ILE A 13 1.92 -29.53 10.74
C ILE A 13 2.36 -30.82 11.43
N TYR A 14 3.61 -31.23 11.25
CA TYR A 14 4.13 -32.45 11.88
C TYR A 14 4.23 -32.33 13.41
N ASN A 15 4.43 -31.12 13.93
CA ASN A 15 4.51 -30.84 15.36
C ASN A 15 3.15 -30.51 16.00
N GLY A 16 2.07 -30.40 15.21
CA GLY A 16 0.75 -30.00 15.70
C GLY A 16 0.66 -28.50 16.05
N GLU A 17 1.52 -27.68 15.47
CA GLU A 17 1.51 -26.22 15.62
C GLU A 17 0.62 -25.57 14.54
N ILE A 18 0.02 -24.42 14.88
CA ILE A 18 -0.88 -23.70 13.99
C ILE A 18 -0.08 -22.80 13.05
N ASN A 19 -0.37 -22.90 11.75
CA ASN A 19 0.19 -21.97 10.77
C ASN A 19 -0.56 -20.64 10.72
N GLU A 20 0.13 -19.56 10.35
CA GLU A 20 -0.52 -18.28 10.02
C GLU A 20 -0.88 -18.21 8.54
N GLU A 21 -0.10 -18.90 7.73
CA GLU A 21 -0.16 -18.95 6.28
C GLU A 21 -1.06 -20.07 5.78
N ILE A 22 -1.63 -19.86 4.59
CA ILE A 22 -2.20 -20.93 3.76
C ILE A 22 -1.24 -21.26 2.62
N VAL A 23 -1.27 -22.52 2.16
CA VAL A 23 -0.53 -22.93 0.98
C VAL A 23 -1.48 -23.03 -0.21
N ILE A 24 -1.15 -22.35 -1.30
CA ILE A 24 -1.87 -22.44 -2.58
C ILE A 24 -0.92 -23.00 -3.64
N VAL A 25 -1.39 -24.01 -4.35
CA VAL A 25 -0.72 -24.65 -5.48
C VAL A 25 -1.50 -24.34 -6.75
N ASN A 26 -0.85 -23.64 -7.67
CA ASN A 26 -1.41 -23.31 -8.96
C ASN A 26 -0.79 -24.19 -10.05
N PHE A 27 -1.62 -25.01 -10.68
CA PHE A 27 -1.25 -25.79 -11.85
C PHE A 27 -1.36 -24.90 -13.11
N MET A 28 -0.25 -24.76 -13.81
CA MET A 28 -0.07 -23.76 -14.86
C MET A 28 -0.70 -24.17 -16.20
N TYR A 29 -1.22 -25.39 -16.33
CA TYR A 29 -1.90 -25.85 -17.54
C TYR A 29 -3.27 -26.45 -17.25
N LYS A 30 -4.18 -26.27 -18.22
CA LYS A 30 -5.55 -26.77 -18.13
C LYS A 30 -5.58 -28.30 -18.18
N GLY A 31 -6.38 -28.92 -17.32
CA GLY A 31 -6.60 -30.36 -17.28
C GLY A 31 -5.52 -31.16 -16.56
N GLN A 32 -4.65 -30.50 -15.80
CA GLN A 32 -3.59 -31.14 -15.02
C GLN A 32 -4.10 -31.82 -13.76
N ILE A 33 -5.21 -31.35 -13.19
CA ILE A 33 -5.81 -31.93 -12.00
C ILE A 33 -6.68 -33.12 -12.41
N THR A 34 -6.07 -34.27 -12.66
CA THR A 34 -6.79 -35.54 -12.77
C THR A 34 -6.97 -36.12 -11.36
N LYS A 35 -8.12 -35.80 -10.74
CA LYS A 35 -8.60 -36.31 -9.41
C LYS A 35 -7.47 -36.62 -8.40
N ILE A 36 -7.02 -35.60 -7.66
CA ILE A 36 -6.22 -35.82 -6.44
C ILE A 36 -7.00 -36.75 -5.51
N ASN A 37 -6.44 -37.92 -5.21
CA ASN A 37 -7.02 -38.84 -4.24
C ASN A 37 -6.57 -38.41 -2.84
N GLU A 38 -7.51 -37.91 -2.02
CA GLU A 38 -7.26 -37.43 -0.65
C GLU A 38 -6.62 -38.54 0.23
N SER A 39 -6.84 -39.83 -0.08
CA SER A 39 -6.29 -40.96 0.68
C SER A 39 -4.77 -41.18 0.53
N ILE A 40 -4.09 -40.42 -0.32
CA ILE A 40 -2.63 -40.53 -0.52
C ILE A 40 -1.87 -39.77 0.59
N PHE A 41 -2.54 -38.90 1.35
CA PHE A 41 -1.91 -37.89 2.20
C PHE A 41 -2.24 -38.12 3.67
N ASN A 42 -1.61 -39.12 4.30
CA ASN A 42 -1.97 -39.54 5.66
C ASN A 42 -1.86 -38.44 6.74
N ASN A 43 -1.18 -37.31 6.46
CA ASN A 43 -1.00 -36.19 7.40
C ASN A 43 -1.29 -34.79 6.82
N LEU A 44 -1.72 -34.68 5.56
CA LEU A 44 -1.91 -33.38 4.90
C LEU A 44 -3.31 -33.30 4.30
N LYS A 45 -4.09 -32.32 4.75
CA LYS A 45 -5.38 -32.01 4.13
C LYS A 45 -5.13 -31.30 2.80
N ILE A 46 -5.70 -31.84 1.72
CA ILE A 46 -5.61 -31.23 0.40
C ILE A 46 -7.02 -30.95 -0.12
N ASN A 47 -7.27 -29.70 -0.51
CA ASN A 47 -8.59 -29.22 -0.90
C ASN A 47 -8.55 -28.45 -2.22
N LYS A 48 -9.61 -28.58 -3.02
CA LYS A 48 -9.81 -27.67 -4.16
C LYS A 48 -9.96 -26.24 -3.67
N PHE A 49 -9.34 -25.29 -4.34
CA PHE A 49 -9.43 -23.87 -4.01
C PHE A 49 -10.88 -23.36 -3.95
N ASN A 50 -11.78 -23.87 -4.79
CA ASN A 50 -13.20 -23.49 -4.77
C ASN A 50 -13.89 -23.75 -3.42
N LYS A 51 -13.41 -24.72 -2.62
CA LYS A 51 -13.93 -24.93 -1.26
C LYS A 51 -13.73 -23.69 -0.38
N ILE A 52 -12.67 -22.90 -0.61
CA ILE A 52 -12.47 -21.62 0.11
C ILE A 52 -13.52 -20.60 -0.31
N LEU A 53 -13.80 -20.49 -1.61
CA LEU A 53 -14.81 -19.58 -2.16
C LEU A 53 -16.21 -19.88 -1.60
N GLU A 54 -16.53 -21.16 -1.45
CA GLU A 54 -17.81 -21.63 -0.91
C GLU A 54 -17.94 -21.38 0.60
N LYS A 55 -16.91 -21.75 1.38
CA LYS A 55 -16.94 -21.67 2.85
C LYS A 55 -16.64 -20.26 3.40
N LYS A 56 -16.03 -19.38 2.59
CA LYS A 56 -15.51 -18.06 2.98
C LYS A 56 -14.48 -18.06 4.13
N LEU A 57 -13.96 -19.23 4.50
CA LEU A 57 -12.96 -19.41 5.55
C LEU A 57 -11.96 -20.48 5.10
N PRO A 58 -10.68 -20.14 4.95
CA PRO A 58 -9.65 -21.13 4.68
C PRO A 58 -9.20 -21.84 5.95
N GLU A 59 -8.90 -23.13 5.81
CA GLU A 59 -8.22 -23.97 6.78
C GLU A 59 -6.71 -23.73 6.63
N LYS A 60 -6.02 -23.35 7.72
CA LYS A 60 -4.61 -22.95 7.65
C LYS A 60 -3.64 -24.12 7.45
N ASP A 61 -3.95 -25.27 8.02
CA ASP A 61 -3.15 -26.51 7.89
C ASP A 61 -3.64 -27.36 6.71
N CYS A 62 -3.87 -26.69 5.58
CA CYS A 62 -4.39 -27.29 4.36
C CYS A 62 -3.64 -26.75 3.13
N ILE A 63 -3.37 -27.64 2.17
CA ILE A 63 -2.94 -27.26 0.83
C ILE A 63 -4.16 -27.07 -0.04
N TYR A 64 -4.30 -25.88 -0.59
CA TYR A 64 -5.30 -25.59 -1.60
C TYR A 64 -4.71 -25.69 -2.99
N TYR A 65 -5.43 -26.32 -3.91
CA TYR A 65 -4.97 -26.45 -5.28
C TYR A 65 -6.04 -26.01 -6.28
N ALA A 66 -5.58 -25.40 -7.38
CA ALA A 66 -6.41 -25.08 -8.55
C ALA A 66 -5.55 -24.96 -9.80
N GLU A 67 -6.22 -24.87 -10.95
CA GLU A 67 -5.61 -24.57 -12.23
C GLU A 67 -5.82 -23.12 -12.58
N LEU A 68 -4.81 -22.48 -13.16
CA LEU A 68 -4.90 -21.15 -13.77
C LEU A 68 -5.48 -20.07 -12.83
N ILE A 69 -5.08 -20.08 -11.56
CA ILE A 69 -5.49 -19.08 -10.57
C ILE A 69 -5.07 -17.68 -11.01
N LYS A 70 -6.01 -16.74 -10.98
CA LYS A 70 -5.79 -15.31 -11.23
C LYS A 70 -5.87 -14.50 -9.95
N TYR A 71 -5.44 -13.24 -10.01
CA TYR A 71 -5.53 -12.34 -8.86
C TYR A 71 -6.98 -12.18 -8.36
N GLU A 72 -7.96 -12.13 -9.28
CA GLU A 72 -9.37 -12.00 -8.93
C GLU A 72 -9.88 -13.12 -8.03
N ASP A 73 -9.28 -14.31 -8.13
CA ASP A 73 -9.65 -15.49 -7.37
C ASP A 73 -9.13 -15.42 -5.94
N ILE A 74 -7.98 -14.78 -5.69
CA ILE A 74 -7.34 -14.74 -4.36
C ILE A 74 -7.45 -13.38 -3.66
N LYS A 75 -7.95 -12.34 -4.33
CA LYS A 75 -7.99 -10.97 -3.80
C LYS A 75 -8.70 -10.84 -2.45
N TYR A 76 -9.74 -11.64 -2.20
CA TYR A 76 -10.49 -11.56 -0.94
C TYR A 76 -9.68 -12.10 0.23
N LEU A 77 -8.82 -13.11 0.01
CA LEU A 77 -7.92 -13.67 1.02
C LEU A 77 -6.91 -12.60 1.44
N ILE A 78 -6.32 -11.96 0.43
CA ILE A 78 -5.40 -10.84 0.60
C ILE A 78 -6.07 -9.70 1.37
N TYR A 79 -7.29 -9.28 0.99
CA TYR A 79 -8.02 -8.22 1.70
C TYR A 79 -8.40 -8.59 3.13
N SER A 80 -8.52 -9.88 3.41
CA SER A 80 -8.75 -10.43 4.76
C SER A 80 -7.45 -10.64 5.56
N ASP A 81 -6.34 -10.08 5.06
CA ASP A 81 -5.01 -10.13 5.67
C ASP A 81 -4.44 -11.54 5.84
N ILE A 82 -4.82 -12.45 4.93
CA ILE A 82 -4.34 -13.83 4.93
C ILE A 82 -3.01 -13.90 4.19
N LYS A 83 -2.00 -14.45 4.87
CA LYS A 83 -0.68 -14.74 4.31
C LYS A 83 -0.72 -16.00 3.47
N ILE A 84 -0.07 -15.99 2.30
CA ILE A 84 -0.12 -17.08 1.33
C ILE A 84 1.29 -17.49 0.92
N ILE A 85 1.56 -18.78 1.01
CA ILE A 85 2.68 -19.43 0.33
C ILE A 85 2.14 -19.96 -0.99
N PHE A 86 2.57 -19.37 -2.11
CA PHE A 86 2.06 -19.68 -3.44
C PHE A 86 3.09 -20.44 -4.26
N LEU A 87 2.69 -21.60 -4.77
CA LEU A 87 3.51 -22.53 -5.54
C LEU A 87 2.99 -22.61 -6.97
N GLU A 88 3.86 -22.40 -7.96
CA GLU A 88 3.54 -22.64 -9.37
C GLU A 88 4.08 -24.01 -9.78
N TYR A 89 3.19 -24.92 -10.20
CA TYR A 89 3.56 -26.24 -10.67
C TYR A 89 3.26 -26.41 -12.15
N TYR A 90 4.27 -26.91 -12.87
CA TYR A 90 4.18 -27.17 -14.31
C TYR A 90 3.65 -28.55 -14.64
N LEU A 91 3.82 -29.53 -13.75
CA LEU A 91 3.43 -30.92 -13.96
C LEU A 91 2.77 -31.47 -12.69
N PHE A 92 1.62 -32.11 -12.86
CA PHE A 92 0.83 -32.66 -11.77
C PHE A 92 1.49 -33.85 -11.09
N ASP A 93 2.05 -34.77 -11.89
CA ASP A 93 2.66 -35.99 -11.36
C ASP A 93 3.87 -35.69 -10.46
N ASP A 94 4.64 -34.65 -10.80
CA ASP A 94 5.77 -34.18 -10.00
C ASP A 94 5.29 -33.72 -8.61
N PHE A 95 4.26 -32.88 -8.55
CA PHE A 95 3.65 -32.46 -7.29
C PHE A 95 3.20 -33.64 -6.42
N ILE A 96 2.50 -34.62 -7.02
CA ILE A 96 2.02 -35.81 -6.29
C ILE A 96 3.21 -36.64 -5.78
N ASN A 97 4.25 -36.82 -6.58
CA ASN A 97 5.46 -37.53 -6.20
C ASN A 97 6.20 -36.81 -5.06
N ASP A 98 6.30 -35.49 -5.12
CA ASP A 98 6.93 -34.68 -4.07
C ASP A 98 6.21 -34.82 -2.74
N ILE A 99 4.86 -34.86 -2.74
CA ILE A 99 4.10 -35.01 -1.49
C ILE A 99 4.33 -36.41 -0.92
N LYS A 100 4.19 -37.45 -1.76
CA LYS A 100 4.36 -38.85 -1.34
C LYS A 100 5.72 -39.11 -0.70
N ASN A 101 6.76 -38.45 -1.23
CA ASN A 101 8.12 -38.62 -0.76
C ASN A 101 8.53 -37.57 0.28
N GLY A 102 7.67 -36.62 0.63
CA GLY A 102 7.95 -35.56 1.62
C GLY A 102 9.03 -34.55 1.20
N ILE A 103 9.18 -34.29 -0.11
CA ILE A 103 10.31 -33.53 -0.69
C ILE A 103 10.04 -32.00 -0.75
N PHE A 104 8.92 -31.51 -0.20
CA PHE A 104 8.48 -30.11 -0.34
C PHE A 104 9.47 -29.01 0.06
N LYS A 105 10.54 -29.37 0.77
CA LYS A 105 11.53 -28.46 1.35
C LYS A 105 12.35 -27.66 0.31
N ASN A 106 12.36 -28.10 -0.96
CA ASN A 106 13.25 -27.57 -2.00
C ASN A 106 12.53 -26.83 -3.14
N HIS A 107 11.25 -26.47 -2.98
CA HIS A 107 10.53 -25.72 -4.02
C HIS A 107 10.71 -24.22 -3.90
N ASN A 108 10.81 -23.57 -5.06
CA ASN A 108 10.63 -22.14 -5.15
C ASN A 108 9.15 -21.82 -4.87
N TYR A 109 8.92 -20.81 -4.05
CA TYR A 109 7.59 -20.31 -3.74
C TYR A 109 7.58 -18.78 -3.77
N PHE A 110 6.39 -18.24 -3.95
CA PHE A 110 6.12 -16.81 -3.78
C PHE A 110 5.44 -16.59 -2.44
N PHE A 111 5.86 -15.56 -1.72
CA PHE A 111 5.23 -15.19 -0.46
C PHE A 111 4.36 -13.95 -0.64
N ILE A 112 3.07 -14.11 -0.41
CA ILE A 112 2.07 -13.06 -0.62
C ILE A 112 1.49 -12.68 0.74
N GLU A 113 1.81 -11.47 1.18
CA GLU A 113 1.25 -10.85 2.39
C GLU A 113 0.96 -9.39 2.13
N ARG A 114 0.10 -8.76 2.94
CA ARG A 114 0.01 -7.30 2.95
C ARG A 114 1.20 -6.74 3.71
N ILE A 115 1.67 -5.59 3.27
CA ILE A 115 2.74 -4.83 3.90
C ILE A 115 2.14 -3.49 4.32
N ASP A 116 2.57 -2.96 5.45
CA ASP A 116 2.13 -1.64 5.89
C ASP A 116 2.60 -0.56 4.91
N PHE A 117 1.63 0.19 4.37
CA PHE A 117 1.90 1.23 3.38
C PHE A 117 2.59 2.45 3.98
N GLU A 118 2.22 2.84 5.21
CA GLU A 118 2.77 4.02 5.86
C GLU A 118 4.24 3.79 6.24
N GLU A 119 4.55 2.66 6.87
CA GLU A 119 5.93 2.25 7.18
C GLU A 119 6.79 2.18 5.91
N THR A 120 6.23 1.68 4.81
CA THR A 120 6.94 1.57 3.53
C THR A 120 7.39 2.93 2.99
N ILE A 121 6.59 3.99 3.14
CA ILE A 121 6.95 5.33 2.66
C ILE A 121 8.23 5.85 3.33
N TYR A 122 8.45 5.48 4.59
CA TYR A 122 9.61 5.89 5.37
C TYR A 122 10.80 4.94 5.23
N ASN A 123 10.74 3.94 4.35
CA ASN A 123 11.85 3.04 4.09
C ASN A 123 12.97 3.74 3.29
N ASP A 124 14.20 3.69 3.82
CA ASP A 124 15.37 4.32 3.22
C ASP A 124 15.71 3.82 1.80
N ASP A 125 15.37 2.56 1.48
CA ASP A 125 15.62 1.93 0.19
C ASP A 125 14.33 1.54 -0.56
N LEU A 126 13.42 2.51 -0.66
CA LEU A 126 12.15 2.38 -1.37
C LEU A 126 12.30 1.85 -2.82
N LYS A 127 13.38 2.19 -3.52
CA LYS A 127 13.64 1.69 -4.88
C LYS A 127 13.88 0.18 -4.89
N LYS A 128 14.71 -0.31 -3.96
CA LYS A 128 14.94 -1.75 -3.80
C LYS A 128 13.68 -2.47 -3.33
N PHE A 129 12.91 -1.88 -2.42
CA PHE A 129 11.60 -2.40 -2.00
C PHE A 129 10.69 -2.61 -3.21
N ILE A 130 10.49 -1.57 -4.03
CA ILE A 130 9.64 -1.64 -5.24
C ILE A 130 10.11 -2.80 -6.13
N LYS A 131 11.41 -2.87 -6.43
CA LYS A 131 11.98 -3.92 -7.28
C LYS A 131 11.77 -5.32 -6.71
N LYS A 132 12.04 -5.53 -5.41
CA LYS A 132 11.86 -6.82 -4.74
C LYS A 132 10.38 -7.22 -4.75
N ARG A 133 9.49 -6.28 -4.40
CA ARG A 133 8.05 -6.56 -4.31
C ARG A 133 7.43 -6.98 -5.63
N TYR A 134 7.93 -6.45 -6.75
CA TYR A 134 7.56 -6.92 -8.09
C TYR A 134 7.96 -8.37 -8.37
N GLN A 135 9.09 -8.82 -7.82
CA GLN A 135 9.63 -10.17 -8.00
C GLN A 135 8.98 -11.18 -7.07
N ASP A 136 8.50 -10.74 -5.91
CA ASP A 136 7.84 -11.58 -4.90
C ASP A 136 6.41 -12.02 -5.30
N LEU A 137 5.90 -11.56 -6.44
CA LEU A 137 4.55 -11.86 -6.91
C LEU A 137 4.56 -12.92 -8.03
N PRO A 138 3.68 -13.94 -7.95
CA PRO A 138 3.63 -14.99 -8.97
C PRO A 138 3.30 -14.41 -10.36
N PRO A 139 4.07 -14.80 -11.39
CA PRO A 139 3.78 -14.47 -12.78
C PRO A 139 2.35 -14.77 -13.23
N SER A 140 1.75 -15.86 -12.72
CA SER A 140 0.41 -16.34 -13.11
C SER A 140 -0.73 -15.41 -12.71
N LEU A 141 -0.55 -14.56 -11.69
CA LEU A 141 -1.61 -13.67 -11.21
C LEU A 141 -1.87 -12.47 -12.13
N ASP A 142 -1.04 -12.27 -13.17
CA ASP A 142 -1.15 -11.24 -14.22
C ASP A 142 -1.38 -9.78 -13.73
N ILE A 143 -0.86 -9.45 -12.55
CA ILE A 143 -1.00 -8.09 -11.99
C ILE A 143 0.02 -7.10 -12.57
N ARG A 144 1.05 -7.58 -13.26
CA ARG A 144 2.19 -6.78 -13.76
C ARG A 144 1.75 -5.65 -14.70
N GLY A 145 0.74 -5.89 -15.54
CA GLY A 145 0.17 -4.87 -16.44
C GLY A 145 -0.52 -3.71 -15.71
N SER A 146 -0.99 -3.93 -14.48
CA SER A 146 -1.58 -2.87 -13.64
C SER A 146 -0.53 -1.96 -13.01
N ILE A 147 0.68 -2.49 -12.80
CA ILE A 147 1.75 -1.77 -12.12
C ILE A 147 2.74 -1.12 -13.10
N SER A 148 2.97 -1.71 -14.27
CA SER A 148 3.82 -1.14 -15.33
C SER A 148 3.33 0.20 -15.87
N LYS A 149 2.07 0.57 -15.60
CA LYS A 149 1.47 1.87 -15.93
C LYS A 149 2.01 3.02 -15.09
N PHE A 150 2.67 2.74 -13.96
CA PHE A 150 3.25 3.78 -13.11
C PHE A 150 4.66 4.13 -13.60
N ILE A 151 4.77 5.26 -14.31
CA ILE A 151 6.06 5.84 -14.67
C ILE A 151 6.58 6.59 -13.44
N LEU A 152 7.57 6.00 -12.76
CA LEU A 152 8.28 6.68 -11.67
C LEU A 152 9.32 7.61 -12.26
N GLU A 153 9.17 8.89 -11.97
CA GLU A 153 10.20 9.85 -12.30
C GLU A 153 11.19 9.97 -11.14
N ASN A 154 12.48 10.19 -11.46
CA ASN A 154 13.50 10.41 -10.41
C ASN A 154 13.14 11.55 -9.45
N TYR A 155 12.28 12.48 -9.86
CA TYR A 155 11.83 13.57 -9.01
C TYR A 155 10.83 13.13 -7.92
N ASP A 156 10.10 12.02 -8.11
CA ASP A 156 9.13 11.53 -7.12
C ASP A 156 9.83 11.18 -5.81
N PHE A 157 10.96 10.48 -5.91
CA PHE A 157 11.81 10.13 -4.78
C PHE A 157 12.47 11.34 -4.14
N LYS A 158 12.86 12.33 -4.95
CA LYS A 158 13.47 13.57 -4.47
C LYS A 158 12.48 14.38 -3.63
N LEU A 159 11.25 14.58 -4.13
CA LEU A 159 10.18 15.27 -3.39
C LEU A 159 9.87 14.57 -2.07
N LEU A 160 9.84 13.23 -2.07
CA LEU A 160 9.59 12.47 -0.87
C LEU A 160 10.72 12.65 0.15
N LYS A 161 11.97 12.38 -0.25
CA LYS A 161 13.11 12.37 0.67
C LYS A 161 13.52 13.75 1.17
N GLU A 162 13.47 14.77 0.31
CA GLU A 162 13.97 16.11 0.66
C GLU A 162 12.88 17.06 1.15
N ASN A 163 11.61 16.80 0.79
CA ASN A 163 10.52 17.73 1.09
C ASN A 163 9.36 17.09 1.85
N HIS A 164 9.40 15.77 2.12
CA HIS A 164 8.29 15.01 2.67
C HIS A 164 6.99 15.20 1.85
N ILE A 165 7.14 15.26 0.52
CA ILE A 165 6.03 15.38 -0.42
C ILE A 165 5.92 14.10 -1.24
N LEU A 166 4.82 13.39 -1.03
CA LEU A 166 4.53 12.14 -1.73
C LEU A 166 3.65 12.43 -2.94
N THR A 167 4.12 12.10 -4.15
CA THR A 167 3.31 12.28 -5.36
C THR A 167 2.16 11.27 -5.41
N ALA A 168 1.05 11.65 -6.04
CA ALA A 168 -0.10 10.77 -6.22
C ALA A 168 0.24 9.52 -7.05
N SER A 169 1.12 9.65 -8.04
CA SER A 169 1.62 8.53 -8.84
C SER A 169 2.37 7.52 -7.99
N LEU A 170 3.38 7.97 -7.21
CA LEU A 170 4.19 7.12 -6.36
C LEU A 170 3.34 6.48 -5.24
N SER A 171 2.52 7.26 -4.55
CA SER A 171 1.62 6.74 -3.49
C SER A 171 0.64 5.69 -3.99
N HIS A 172 0.01 5.90 -5.15
CA HIS A 172 -0.91 4.92 -5.71
C HIS A 172 -0.20 3.62 -6.05
N MET A 173 0.99 3.69 -6.65
CA MET A 173 1.77 2.50 -6.97
C MET A 173 2.17 1.75 -5.71
N LEU A 174 2.74 2.45 -4.71
CA LEU A 174 3.15 1.86 -3.44
C LEU A 174 1.97 1.24 -2.69
N TYR A 175 0.85 1.95 -2.57
CA TYR A 175 -0.36 1.43 -1.93
C TYR A 175 -0.80 0.11 -2.57
N ARG A 176 -0.83 0.05 -3.90
CA ARG A 176 -1.21 -1.17 -4.61
C ARG A 176 -0.20 -2.30 -4.42
N MET A 177 1.08 -2.03 -4.28
CA MET A 177 2.09 -3.06 -3.99
C MET A 177 2.02 -3.55 -2.54
N CYS A 178 1.78 -2.65 -1.61
CA CYS A 178 1.73 -2.93 -0.18
C CYS A 178 0.49 -3.75 0.17
N TYR A 179 -0.68 -3.30 -0.28
CA TYR A 179 -1.95 -3.98 0.00
C TYR A 179 -2.44 -4.88 -1.12
N LEU A 180 -1.63 -5.03 -2.18
CA LEU A 180 -1.95 -5.86 -3.35
C LEU A 180 -3.28 -5.47 -4.02
N ASP A 181 -3.76 -4.24 -3.81
CA ASP A 181 -5.08 -3.81 -4.26
C ASP A 181 -5.07 -3.39 -5.74
N TYR A 182 -5.15 -4.36 -6.65
CA TYR A 182 -5.11 -4.10 -8.09
C TYR A 182 -6.47 -3.84 -8.74
N THR A 183 -7.58 -4.13 -8.04
CA THR A 183 -8.93 -3.98 -8.59
C THR A 183 -9.61 -2.67 -8.23
N SER A 184 -9.21 -2.00 -7.14
CA SER A 184 -9.81 -0.72 -6.76
C SER A 184 -9.57 0.38 -7.80
N THR A 185 -10.52 1.30 -7.93
CA THR A 185 -10.38 2.48 -8.79
C THR A 185 -9.33 3.46 -8.25
N GLN A 186 -8.80 4.33 -9.09
CA GLN A 186 -7.85 5.37 -8.65
C GLN A 186 -8.45 6.28 -7.57
N THR A 187 -9.75 6.61 -7.66
CA THR A 187 -10.45 7.42 -6.67
C THR A 187 -10.51 6.71 -5.32
N GLN A 188 -10.86 5.42 -5.31
CA GLN A 188 -10.95 4.62 -4.09
C GLN A 188 -9.58 4.52 -3.39
N VAL A 189 -8.54 4.22 -4.18
CA VAL A 189 -7.15 4.19 -3.70
C VAL A 189 -6.73 5.53 -3.11
N GLY A 190 -7.01 6.65 -3.79
CA GLY A 190 -6.68 7.99 -3.29
C GLY A 190 -7.40 8.34 -1.99
N ILE A 191 -8.66 7.93 -1.82
CA ILE A 191 -9.41 8.09 -0.56
C ILE A 191 -8.75 7.29 0.56
N ASN A 192 -8.37 6.05 0.30
CA ASN A 192 -7.74 5.19 1.30
C ASN A 192 -6.36 5.73 1.71
N ILE A 193 -5.53 6.15 0.75
CA ILE A 193 -4.24 6.80 1.02
C ILE A 193 -4.43 8.05 1.88
N SER A 194 -5.41 8.90 1.55
CA SER A 194 -5.69 10.12 2.31
C SER A 194 -6.09 9.83 3.76
N LYS A 195 -6.83 8.74 4.00
CA LYS A 195 -7.23 8.29 5.33
C LYS A 195 -6.03 7.76 6.12
N ILE A 196 -5.22 6.89 5.51
CA ILE A 196 -4.05 6.28 6.15
C ILE A 196 -3.06 7.36 6.57
N LEU A 197 -2.67 8.22 5.62
CA LEU A 197 -1.70 9.28 5.86
C LEU A 197 -2.28 10.51 6.58
N ASN A 198 -3.59 10.51 6.85
CA ASN A 198 -4.34 11.63 7.43
C ASN A 198 -3.99 12.98 6.76
N VAL A 199 -3.93 13.00 5.43
CA VAL A 199 -3.61 14.20 4.63
C VAL A 199 -4.43 14.22 3.34
N LYS A 200 -4.96 15.39 2.98
CA LYS A 200 -5.69 15.57 1.71
C LYS A 200 -4.71 15.75 0.55
N SER A 201 -5.03 15.16 -0.60
CA SER A 201 -4.25 15.44 -1.82
C SER A 201 -4.51 16.87 -2.34
N LYS A 202 -3.49 17.47 -2.95
CA LYS A 202 -3.56 18.78 -3.59
C LYS A 202 -2.86 18.79 -4.94
N SER A 203 -3.32 19.65 -5.84
CA SER A 203 -2.64 19.90 -7.11
C SER A 203 -1.53 20.93 -6.93
N LEU A 204 -0.35 20.65 -7.48
CA LEU A 204 0.75 21.59 -7.65
C LEU A 204 0.87 21.97 -9.12
N THR A 205 0.89 23.26 -9.39
CA THR A 205 1.15 23.78 -10.74
C THR A 205 2.61 23.52 -11.15
N PRO A 206 2.94 23.49 -12.45
CA PRO A 206 4.31 23.36 -12.93
C PRO A 206 5.30 24.31 -12.26
N LYS A 207 4.90 25.59 -12.07
CA LYS A 207 5.71 26.60 -11.39
C LYS A 207 5.99 26.24 -9.93
N GLN A 208 4.99 25.72 -9.22
CA GLN A 208 5.17 25.27 -7.83
C GLN A 208 6.07 24.04 -7.74
N VAL A 209 5.94 23.09 -8.67
CA VAL A 209 6.83 21.93 -8.74
C VAL A 209 8.27 22.38 -8.98
N LYS A 210 8.49 23.27 -9.96
CA LYS A 210 9.81 23.83 -10.29
C LYS A 210 10.51 24.46 -9.08
N ASN A 211 9.77 25.10 -8.18
CA ASN A 211 10.34 25.71 -6.97
C ASN A 211 11.04 24.69 -6.04
N TYR A 212 10.65 23.41 -6.06
CA TYR A 212 11.33 22.36 -5.28
C TYR A 212 12.66 21.90 -5.91
N PHE A 213 12.88 22.19 -7.20
CA PHE A 213 14.09 21.77 -7.94
C PHE A 213 15.04 22.92 -8.28
N GLY A 214 14.66 24.16 -7.94
CA GLY A 214 15.39 25.36 -8.30
C GLY A 214 15.00 25.91 -9.67
N GLN A 215 15.23 27.21 -9.87
CA GLN A 215 14.80 27.92 -11.09
C GLN A 215 15.55 27.47 -12.36
N ASN A 216 16.70 26.80 -12.19
CA ASN A 216 17.57 26.34 -13.27
C ASN A 216 17.24 24.93 -13.79
N SER A 217 16.13 24.31 -13.36
CA SER A 217 15.72 23.05 -13.96
C SER A 217 15.12 23.29 -15.35
N ASP A 218 15.77 22.75 -16.38
CA ASP A 218 15.25 22.73 -17.77
C ASP A 218 14.11 21.70 -17.97
N LYS A 219 13.69 21.02 -16.89
CA LYS A 219 12.57 20.09 -16.92
C LYS A 219 11.25 20.83 -17.11
N ASN A 220 10.51 20.42 -18.14
CA ASN A 220 9.10 20.77 -18.32
C ASN A 220 8.21 19.95 -17.38
N PHE A 221 7.96 20.48 -16.18
CA PHE A 221 7.05 19.86 -15.23
C PHE A 221 5.59 20.00 -15.67
N LYS A 222 4.79 18.95 -15.43
CA LYS A 222 3.34 18.99 -15.56
C LYS A 222 2.69 19.32 -14.21
N GLN A 223 1.41 19.66 -14.23
CA GLN A 223 0.63 19.71 -13.00
C GLN A 223 0.55 18.30 -12.41
N ILE A 224 0.86 18.17 -11.12
CA ILE A 224 0.83 16.90 -10.40
C ILE A 224 -0.05 17.01 -9.17
N ARG A 225 -0.60 15.88 -8.71
CA ARG A 225 -1.24 15.79 -7.38
C ARG A 225 -0.23 15.23 -6.38
N VAL A 226 -0.25 15.76 -5.16
CA VAL A 226 0.66 15.36 -4.08
C VAL A 226 -0.04 15.30 -2.73
N TYR A 227 0.58 14.61 -1.79
CA TYR A 227 0.29 14.60 -0.36
C TYR A 227 1.47 15.26 0.36
N ASN A 228 1.22 16.28 1.19
CA ASN A 228 2.27 16.94 1.98
C ASN A 228 2.33 16.28 3.36
N LEU A 229 3.31 15.39 3.56
CA LEU A 229 3.40 14.57 4.78
C LEU A 229 3.78 15.39 6.02
N ASN A 230 4.17 16.65 5.86
CA ASN A 230 4.35 17.59 6.97
C ASN A 230 3.02 18.08 7.58
N ILE A 231 1.88 17.66 7.04
CA ILE A 231 0.55 18.12 7.45
C ILE A 231 -0.25 16.95 7.99
N ASN A 232 -0.69 17.09 9.23
CA ASN A 232 -1.77 16.28 9.78
C ASN A 232 -3.10 17.03 9.57
N GLN A 233 -3.95 16.50 8.68
CA GLN A 233 -5.19 17.16 8.29
C GLN A 233 -6.17 17.31 9.45
N TYR A 234 -6.27 16.30 10.31
CA TYR A 234 -7.13 16.36 11.49
C TYR A 234 -6.73 17.50 12.44
N VAL A 235 -5.43 17.64 12.71
CA VAL A 235 -4.89 18.73 13.54
C VAL A 235 -5.15 20.08 12.87
N LEU A 236 -4.85 20.20 11.57
CA LEU A 236 -5.09 21.43 10.82
C LEU A 236 -6.57 21.83 10.81
N ASP A 237 -7.47 20.89 10.53
CA ASP A 237 -8.92 21.15 10.49
C ASP A 237 -9.43 21.56 11.90
N THR A 238 -8.88 20.98 12.96
CA THR A 238 -9.19 21.35 14.35
C THR A 238 -8.71 22.78 14.67
N LYS A 239 -7.45 23.10 14.35
CA LYS A 239 -6.88 24.45 14.52
C LYS A 239 -7.67 25.49 13.74
N VAL A 240 -8.02 25.21 12.49
CA VAL A 240 -8.86 26.08 11.65
C VAL A 240 -10.24 26.31 12.27
N ASN A 241 -10.85 25.27 12.86
CA ASN A 241 -12.14 25.41 13.53
C ASN A 241 -12.04 26.29 14.79
N ILE A 242 -10.99 26.12 15.60
CA ILE A 242 -10.73 26.97 16.77
C ILE A 242 -10.52 28.42 16.34
N LEU A 243 -9.68 28.63 15.31
CA LEU A 243 -9.43 29.95 14.73
C LEU A 243 -10.72 30.66 14.32
N LYS A 244 -11.62 29.96 13.60
CA LYS A 244 -12.93 30.51 13.21
C LYS A 244 -13.78 30.91 14.42
N LYS A 245 -13.80 30.08 15.46
CA LYS A 245 -14.55 30.38 16.68
C LYS A 245 -13.99 31.62 17.37
N LEU A 246 -12.67 31.74 17.49
CA LEU A 246 -12.01 32.90 18.10
C LEU A 246 -12.29 34.19 17.34
N ILE A 247 -12.20 34.18 16.01
CA ILE A 247 -12.52 35.35 15.17
C ILE A 247 -13.97 35.81 15.39
N LYS A 248 -14.91 34.86 15.49
CA LYS A 248 -16.33 35.15 15.71
C LYS A 248 -16.65 35.73 17.08
N LEU A 249 -15.79 35.52 18.09
CA LEU A 249 -16.00 36.12 19.41
C LEU A 249 -15.85 37.64 19.38
N ASN A 250 -15.18 38.20 18.37
CA ASN A 250 -15.01 39.64 18.16
C ASN A 250 -14.59 40.39 19.44
N ILE A 251 -13.60 39.84 20.15
CA ILE A 251 -13.11 40.38 21.42
C ILE A 251 -12.07 41.45 21.12
N ASP A 252 -12.32 42.70 21.55
CA ASP A 252 -11.48 43.87 21.25
C ASP A 252 -10.00 43.73 21.66
N SER A 253 -9.68 42.88 22.64
CA SER A 253 -8.31 42.64 23.13
C SER A 253 -7.53 41.53 22.40
N LEU A 254 -8.23 40.73 21.59
CA LEU A 254 -7.68 39.63 20.79
C LEU A 254 -7.47 40.13 19.36
N ASP A 255 -6.33 40.76 19.13
CA ASP A 255 -5.89 41.03 17.75
C ASP A 255 -5.57 39.71 17.01
N PHE A 256 -5.59 39.76 15.68
CA PHE A 256 -5.36 38.58 14.86
C PHE A 256 -4.02 37.91 15.14
N LYS A 257 -2.97 38.68 15.45
CA LYS A 257 -1.65 38.11 15.72
C LYS A 257 -1.70 37.20 16.95
N LYS A 258 -2.28 37.67 18.06
CA LYS A 258 -2.50 36.87 19.27
C LYS A 258 -3.35 35.64 19.00
N ILE A 259 -4.39 35.76 18.18
CA ILE A 259 -5.25 34.63 17.81
C ILE A 259 -4.42 33.56 17.07
N PHE A 260 -3.57 33.95 16.11
CA PHE A 260 -2.72 32.99 15.38
C PHE A 260 -1.65 32.35 16.28
N GLU A 261 -1.08 33.11 17.22
CA GLU A 261 -0.15 32.60 18.23
C GLU A 261 -0.83 31.56 19.13
N ILE A 262 -2.05 31.83 19.62
CA ILE A 262 -2.82 30.90 20.47
C ILE A 262 -3.14 29.58 19.77
N VAL A 263 -3.43 29.63 18.47
CA VAL A 263 -3.79 28.43 17.68
C VAL A 263 -2.54 27.67 17.22
N GLU A 264 -1.35 28.25 17.38
CA GLU A 264 -0.05 27.65 17.07
C GLU A 264 0.01 27.11 15.61
N LEU A 265 -0.42 27.92 14.65
CA LEU A 265 -0.36 27.57 13.22
C LEU A 265 1.06 27.78 12.68
N SER A 266 1.67 26.72 12.18
CA SER A 266 2.96 26.80 11.49
C SER A 266 2.83 27.49 10.12
N ASN A 267 3.95 28.03 9.64
CA ASN A 267 4.04 28.65 8.31
C ASN A 267 3.68 27.69 7.16
N ILE A 268 3.83 26.38 7.34
CA ILE A 268 3.42 25.38 6.35
C ILE A 268 1.90 25.21 6.40
N GLU A 269 1.32 25.02 7.60
CA GLU A 269 -0.13 24.91 7.79
C GLU A 269 -0.88 26.13 7.23
N ILE A 270 -0.39 27.35 7.49
CA ILE A 270 -0.98 28.60 6.96
C ILE A 270 -1.09 28.58 5.43
N LYS A 271 -0.08 28.04 4.73
CA LYS A 271 -0.09 27.94 3.25
C LYS A 271 -1.10 26.92 2.74
N GLU A 272 -1.49 25.95 3.57
CA GLU A 272 -2.45 24.90 3.21
C GLU A 272 -3.91 25.29 3.49
N ILE A 273 -4.15 26.29 4.34
CA ILE A 273 -5.50 26.79 4.63
C ILE A 273 -6.15 27.26 3.31
N LYS A 274 -7.31 26.68 2.97
CA LYS A 274 -8.09 27.04 1.78
C LYS A 274 -9.29 27.95 2.07
N ASP A 275 -9.66 28.05 3.35
CA ASP A 275 -10.82 28.81 3.81
C ASP A 275 -10.73 30.28 3.41
N SER A 276 -11.76 30.80 2.72
CA SER A 276 -11.75 32.15 2.14
C SER A 276 -11.82 33.25 3.19
N GLU A 277 -12.56 33.02 4.27
CA GLU A 277 -12.69 33.96 5.39
C GLU A 277 -11.34 34.11 6.09
N ILE A 278 -10.71 32.99 6.49
CA ILE A 278 -9.37 33.02 7.10
C ILE A 278 -8.32 33.59 6.16
N LYS A 279 -8.38 33.28 4.86
CA LYS A 279 -7.45 33.84 3.87
C LYS A 279 -7.52 35.35 3.75
N SER A 280 -8.69 35.96 3.95
CA SER A 280 -8.81 37.42 3.95
C SER A 280 -8.00 38.00 5.11
N TYR A 281 -8.22 37.49 6.32
CA TYR A 281 -7.50 37.91 7.51
C TYR A 281 -5.98 37.71 7.41
N LEU A 282 -5.54 36.59 6.83
CA LEU A 282 -4.11 36.33 6.57
C LEU A 282 -3.47 37.33 5.59
N LYS A 283 -4.23 37.86 4.62
CA LYS A 283 -3.71 38.89 3.71
C LYS A 283 -3.54 40.22 4.41
N ASP A 284 -4.44 40.57 5.31
CA ASP A 284 -4.39 41.83 6.05
C ASP A 284 -3.23 41.83 7.07
N LEU A 285 -3.00 40.70 7.75
CA LEU A 285 -1.80 40.47 8.59
C LEU A 285 -0.47 40.63 7.83
N LYS A 286 -0.41 40.20 6.56
CA LYS A 286 0.80 40.34 5.74
C LYS A 286 1.05 41.77 5.29
N LYS A 287 0.01 42.60 5.17
CA LYS A 287 0.13 44.01 4.81
C LYS A 287 0.62 44.87 5.98
N SER A 288 0.41 44.43 7.22
CA SER A 288 0.84 45.17 8.41
C SER A 288 2.33 45.00 8.77
N ASN A 289 3.17 44.44 7.89
CA ASN A 289 4.61 44.22 8.10
C ASN A 289 4.97 43.42 9.37
N THR A 290 4.02 42.64 9.88
CA THR A 290 4.25 41.73 11.01
C THR A 290 4.73 40.40 10.46
N ASN A 291 5.98 40.03 10.75
CA ASN A 291 6.48 38.68 10.49
C ASN A 291 5.69 37.67 11.34
N LEU A 292 5.23 36.61 10.66
CA LEU A 292 4.64 35.39 11.21
C LEU A 292 5.70 34.29 11.27
#